data_AF-A0A3D4QEK4-F1
#
_entry.id   AF-A0A3D4QEK4-F1
#
_cell.length_a   1.000
_cell.length_b   1.000
_cell.length_c   1.000
_cell.angle_alpha   90.00
_cell.angle_beta   90.00
_cell.angle_gamma   90.00
#
_symmetry.space_group_name_H-M   'P 1'
#
loop_
_entity.id
_entity.type
_entity.pdbx_description
1 polymer ?
#
loop_
_entity_poly.entity_id
_entity_poly.type
_entity_poly.pdbx_seq_one_letter_code
_entity_poly.pdbx_strand_id
1 'polypeptide(L)' 'MQYDPKEIAKNLIQEHGLDGALSVAIEGAIDAQRAGDNYTLSVWREIKAVIRKQITDQAA' A
#
# COMPACT_ATOMS: atom_id res chain seq x y z
N MET A 1 11.37 -8.49 11.71
CA MET A 1 10.14 -8.87 10.98
C MET A 1 10.21 -8.19 9.63
N GLN A 2 10.30 -8.95 8.54
CA GLN A 2 10.25 -8.40 7.19
C GLN A 2 8.77 -8.33 6.82
N TYR A 3 8.24 -7.10 6.71
CA TYR A 3 6.85 -6.88 6.33
C TYR A 3 6.68 -7.25 4.86
N ASP A 4 5.86 -8.25 4.54
CA ASP A 4 5.50 -8.58 3.16
C ASP A 4 4.48 -7.56 2.64
N PRO A 5 4.81 -6.73 1.63
CA PRO A 5 3.91 -5.73 1.07
C PRO A 5 2.58 -6.32 0.56
N LYS A 6 2.57 -7.60 0.13
CA LYS A 6 1.35 -8.27 -0.34
C LYS A 6 0.39 -8.60 0.79
N GLU A 7 0.92 -9.11 1.90
CA GLU A 7 0.11 -9.41 3.08
C GLU A 7 -0.44 -8.13 3.71
N ILE A 8 0.38 -7.06 3.76
CA ILE A 8 -0.11 -5.75 4.22
C ILE A 8 -1.20 -5.22 3.28
N ALA A 9 -0.99 -5.26 1.96
CA ALA A 9 -1.99 -4.82 1.00
C ALA A 9 -3.31 -5.59 1.18
N LYS A 10 -3.25 -6.91 1.39
CA LYS A 10 -4.43 -7.75 1.64
C LYS A 10 -5.17 -7.31 2.91
N ASN A 11 -4.46 -7.09 4.02
CA ASN A 11 -5.07 -6.65 5.27
C ASN A 11 -5.73 -5.28 5.11
N LEU A 12 -5.04 -4.31 4.48
CA LEU A 12 -5.60 -2.99 4.22
C LEU A 12 -6.86 -3.05 3.35
N ILE A 13 -6.87 -3.91 2.33
CA ILE A 13 -8.06 -4.10 1.48
C ILE A 13 -9.21 -4.71 2.29
N GLN A 14 -8.93 -5.67 3.17
CA GLN A 14 -9.94 -6.27 4.04
C GLN A 14 -10.52 -5.26 5.04
N GLU A 15 -9.69 -4.37 5.59
CA GLU A 15 -10.08 -3.39 6.60
C GLU A 15 -10.81 -2.17 6.01
N HIS A 16 -10.38 -1.70 4.83
CA HIS A 16 -10.79 -0.40 4.28
C HIS A 16 -11.44 -0.48 2.89
N GLY A 17 -11.52 -1.65 2.28
CA GLY A 17 -11.84 -1.78 0.85
C GLY A 17 -10.70 -1.29 -0.04
N LEU A 18 -10.83 -1.43 -1.36
CA LEU A 18 -9.75 -1.09 -2.30
C LEU A 18 -9.37 0.39 -2.30
N ASP A 19 -10.36 1.28 -2.35
CA ASP A 19 -10.11 2.73 -2.39
C ASP A 19 -9.54 3.24 -1.06
N GLY A 20 -10.06 2.75 0.06
CA GLY A 20 -9.55 3.07 1.39
C GLY A 20 -8.11 2.57 1.58
N ALA A 21 -7.83 1.33 1.18
CA ALA A 21 -6.48 0.77 1.22
C ALA A 21 -5.49 1.58 0.36
N LEU A 22 -5.93 2.05 -0.82
CA LEU A 22 -5.11 2.90 -1.67
C LEU A 22 -4.80 4.25 -1.02
N SER A 23 -5.77 4.86 -0.33
CA SER A 23 -5.56 6.10 0.43
C SER A 23 -4.52 5.91 1.53
N VAL A 24 -4.66 4.86 2.34
CA VAL A 24 -3.69 4.51 3.41
C VAL A 24 -2.29 4.31 2.85
N ALA A 25 -2.15 3.59 1.72
CA ALA A 25 -0.84 3.37 1.11
C ALA A 25 -0.21 4.65 0.54
N ILE A 26 -1.01 5.61 0.09
CA ILE A 26 -0.55 6.92 -0.36
C ILE A 26 -0.06 7.75 0.83
N GLU A 27 -0.83 7.82 1.90
CA GLU A 27 -0.48 8.55 3.13
C GLU A 27 0.80 7.98 3.76
N GLY A 28 0.89 6.66 3.91
CA GLY A 28 2.09 6.00 4.43
C GLY A 28 3.34 6.28 3.59
N ALA A 29 3.22 6.32 2.26
CA ALA A 29 4.33 6.69 1.39
C ALA A 29 4.75 8.16 1.57
N ILE A 30 3.78 9.08 1.75
CA ILE A 30 4.06 10.50 2.00
C ILE A 30 4.80 10.66 3.33
N ASP A 31 4.36 9.97 4.38
CA ASP A 31 4.95 10.09 5.71
C ASP A 31 6.36 9.50 5.75
N ALA A 32 6.58 8.34 5.12
CA ALA A 32 7.92 7.76 4.99
C ALA A 32 8.87 8.67 4.20
N GLN A 33 8.37 9.30 3.13
CA GLN A 33 9.14 10.28 2.36
C GLN A 33 9.53 11.50 3.20
N ARG A 34 8.61 12.01 4.03
CA ARG A 34 8.87 13.14 4.94
C ARG A 34 9.86 12.78 6.03
N ALA A 35 9.80 11.55 6.54
CA ALA A 35 10.72 11.04 7.55
C ALA A 35 12.13 10.71 7.02
N GLY A 36 12.32 10.69 5.69
CA GLY A 36 13.56 10.22 5.07
C GLY A 36 13.77 8.70 5.22
N ASP A 37 12.71 7.96 5.58
CA ASP A 37 12.76 6.51 5.72
C ASP A 37 12.56 5.84 4.36
N ASN A 38 13.67 5.69 3.64
CA ASN A 38 13.69 5.11 2.31
C ASN A 38 13.23 3.64 2.27
N TYR A 39 13.42 2.90 3.36
CA TYR A 39 12.98 1.51 3.43
C TYR A 39 11.45 1.44 3.52
N THR A 40 10.87 2.14 4.48
CA THR A 40 9.42 2.19 4.67
C THR A 40 8.74 2.81 3.44
N LEU A 41 9.36 3.80 2.80
CA LEU A 41 8.90 4.36 1.53
C LEU A 41 8.83 3.31 0.41
N SER A 42 9.84 2.45 0.28
CA SER A 42 9.82 1.36 -0.70
C SER A 42 8.69 0.38 -0.43
N VAL A 43 8.50 -0.02 0.83
CA VAL A 43 7.42 -0.92 1.26
C VAL A 43 6.05 -0.35 0.90
N TRP A 44 5.78 0.93 1.21
CA TRP A 44 4.50 1.57 0.86
C TRP A 44 4.27 1.69 -0.65
N ARG A 45 5.34 1.91 -1.44
CA ARG A 45 5.24 1.93 -2.91
C ARG A 45 4.85 0.56 -3.46
N GLU A 46 5.38 -0.52 -2.90
CA GLU A 46 5.01 -1.89 -3.28
C GLU A 46 3.57 -2.22 -2.87
N ILE A 47 3.16 -1.89 -1.65
CA ILE A 47 1.76 -2.03 -1.18
C ILE A 47 0.82 -1.31 -2.16
N LYS A 48 1.12 -0.05 -2.49
CA LYS A 48 0.34 0.75 -3.44
C LYS A 48 0.25 0.11 -4.83
N ALA A 49 1.34 -0.48 -5.32
CA ALA A 49 1.35 -1.16 -6.62
C ALA A 49 0.46 -2.41 -6.61
N VAL A 50 0.49 -3.20 -5.54
CA VAL A 50 -0.37 -4.38 -5.37
C VAL A 50 -1.84 -3.98 -5.35
N ILE A 51 -2.22 -2.96 -4.57
CA ILE A 51 -3.61 -2.49 -4.48
C ILE A 51 -4.09 -1.96 -5.83
N ARG A 52 -3.29 -1.15 -6.53
CA ARG A 52 -3.64 -0.65 -7.87
C ARG A 52 -3.89 -1.77 -8.87
N LYS A 53 -3.05 -2.83 -8.83
CA LYS A 53 -3.26 -3.99 -9.68
C LYS A 53 -4.63 -4.64 -9.40
N GLN A 54 -4.99 -4.83 -8.13
CA GLN A 54 -6.29 -5.40 -7.77
C GLN A 54 -7.46 -4.53 -8.24
N ILE A 55 -7.34 -3.20 -8.14
CA ILE A 55 -8.35 -2.27 -8.67
C ILE A 55 -8.50 -2.43 -10.19
N THR A 56 -7.38 -2.49 -10.92
CA THR A 56 -7.41 -2.70 -12.38
C THR A 56 -8.00 -4.06 -12.74
N ASP A 57 -7.64 -5.12 -12.02
CA ASP A 57 -8.12 -6.48 -12.28
C ASP A 57 -9.63 -6.63 -12.00
N GLN A 58 -10.22 -5.85 -11.08
CA GLN A 58 -11.67 -5.84 -10.81
C GLN A 58 -12.48 -4.96 -11.78
N ALA A 59 -11.83 -4.02 -12.46
CA ALA A 59 -12.47 -3.11 -13.41
C ALA A 59 -12.48 -3.66 -14.86
N ALA A 60 -11.80 -4.78 -15.10
CA ALA A 60 -11.71 -5.47 -16.39
C ALA A 60 -12.78 -6.57 -16.51
#